data_AF-A0A2N7GC88-F1
#
_entry.id   AF-A0A2N7GC88-F1
#
_cell.length_a   1.000
_cell.length_b   1.000
_cell.length_c   1.000
_cell.angle_alpha   90.00
_cell.angle_beta   90.00
_cell.angle_gamma   90.00
#
_symmetry.space_group_name_H-M   'P 1'
#
loop_
_entity.id
_entity.type
_entity.pdbx_description
1 polymer ?
#
loop_
_entity_poly.entity_id
_entity_poly.type
_entity_poly.pdbx_seq_one_letter_code
_entity_poly.pdbx_strand_id
1 'polypeptide(L)'
;MTYEFLNLDTLPCNESSEYVEGAILAANFAVKPIAPEKWLGQVFTEVTPEAVGKVTEQIHVQFNRLQRNEYELFALLNLDETTESLSDFAEGFMMVWPIIEENWADVQPNDGSLRMLQALLTTFMLAIDQEQTQQQMKNAGIETPPALDDLVGQIDLMVAEVALAADEFLAGGKSQSVNPYKEIGRNDDCPCASGKKFKQCCGQ
;
A
#
# COMPACT_ATOMS: atom_id res chain seq x y z
N MET A 1 15.02 11.13 11.55
CA MET A 1 14.53 12.18 10.64
C MET A 1 13.04 12.01 10.52
N THR A 2 12.30 13.12 10.55
CA THR A 2 10.87 13.15 10.26
C THR A 2 10.66 12.78 8.79
N TYR A 3 9.53 12.17 8.44
CA TYR A 3 9.17 11.94 7.04
C TYR A 3 8.81 13.27 6.39
N GLU A 4 9.22 13.49 5.14
CA GLU A 4 8.96 14.71 4.40
C GLU A 4 8.47 14.34 2.99
N PHE A 5 7.50 15.11 2.48
CA PHE A 5 7.02 14.94 1.11
C PHE A 5 8.09 15.37 0.11
N LEU A 6 7.95 14.85 -1.11
CA LEU A 6 8.83 15.22 -2.21
C LEU A 6 8.75 16.74 -2.47
N ASN A 7 9.89 17.43 -2.43
CA ASN A 7 9.95 18.84 -2.84
C ASN A 7 9.73 18.95 -4.36
N LEU A 8 8.70 19.70 -4.75
CA LEU A 8 8.27 19.87 -6.14
C LEU A 8 8.82 21.13 -6.84
N ASP A 9 9.56 22.00 -6.15
CA ASP A 9 9.94 23.35 -6.66
C ASP A 9 10.69 23.33 -8.00
N THR A 10 11.44 22.25 -8.27
CA THR A 10 12.22 22.10 -9.51
C THR A 10 11.60 21.10 -10.48
N LEU A 11 10.43 20.54 -10.17
CA LEU A 11 9.79 19.49 -10.95
C LEU A 11 8.64 20.07 -11.79
N PRO A 12 8.37 19.51 -12.99
CA PRO A 12 7.30 19.95 -13.87
C PRO A 12 5.93 19.44 -13.39
N CYS A 13 5.52 19.82 -12.17
CA CYS A 13 4.26 19.44 -11.55
C CYS A 13 3.43 20.68 -11.20
N ASN A 14 2.12 20.61 -11.45
CA ASN A 14 1.17 21.66 -11.06
C ASN A 14 0.34 21.26 -9.82
N GLU A 15 0.54 20.04 -9.32
CA GLU A 15 -0.22 19.46 -8.21
C GLU A 15 0.47 19.73 -6.86
N SER A 16 -0.24 19.48 -5.77
CA SER A 16 0.28 19.60 -4.41
C SER A 16 1.25 18.46 -4.04
N SER A 17 2.00 18.64 -2.95
CA SER A 17 2.93 17.60 -2.47
C SER A 17 2.16 16.39 -1.96
N GLU A 18 1.01 16.61 -1.34
CA GLU A 18 0.05 15.62 -0.87
C GLU A 18 -0.46 14.75 -2.02
N TYR A 19 -0.84 15.38 -3.14
CA TYR A 19 -1.25 14.67 -4.36
C TYR A 19 -0.15 13.73 -4.85
N VAL A 20 1.07 14.24 -5.00
CA VAL A 20 2.20 13.42 -5.49
C VAL A 20 2.51 12.30 -4.49
N GLU A 21 2.40 12.55 -3.19
CA GLU A 21 2.59 11.55 -2.15
C GLU A 21 1.54 10.42 -2.22
N GLY A 22 0.28 10.75 -2.48
CA GLY A 22 -0.78 9.77 -2.70
C GLY A 22 -0.52 8.90 -3.93
N ALA A 23 -0.08 9.50 -5.02
CA ALA A 23 0.33 8.78 -6.24
C ALA A 23 1.50 7.81 -5.98
N ILE A 24 2.47 8.23 -5.16
CA ILE A 24 3.60 7.40 -4.73
C ILE A 24 3.12 6.24 -3.85
N LEU A 25 2.15 6.47 -2.95
CA LEU A 25 1.56 5.40 -2.14
C LEU A 25 0.88 4.34 -3.01
N ALA A 26 0.09 4.75 -4.01
CA ALA A 26 -0.51 3.83 -4.97
C ALA A 26 0.57 2.98 -5.69
N ALA A 27 1.67 3.61 -6.13
CA ALA A 27 2.78 2.90 -6.75
C ALA A 27 3.45 1.88 -5.80
N ASN A 28 3.56 2.19 -4.51
CA ASN A 28 4.06 1.27 -3.48
C ASN A 28 3.09 0.11 -3.16
N PHE A 29 1.83 0.18 -3.62
CA PHE A 29 0.88 -0.94 -3.54
C PHE A 29 0.93 -1.84 -4.77
N ALA A 30 1.94 -1.69 -5.63
CA ALA A 30 2.15 -2.57 -6.77
C ALA A 30 2.49 -4.01 -6.34
N VAL A 31 1.68 -4.97 -6.78
CA VAL A 31 1.89 -6.41 -6.56
C VAL A 31 2.83 -7.03 -7.62
N LYS A 32 3.23 -6.25 -8.61
CA LYS A 32 4.21 -6.60 -9.66
C LYS A 32 5.11 -5.40 -9.93
N PRO A 33 6.38 -5.60 -10.35
CA PRO A 33 7.28 -4.49 -10.62
C PRO A 33 6.70 -3.52 -11.66
N ILE A 34 6.62 -2.25 -11.28
CA ILE A 34 6.16 -1.16 -12.15
C ILE A 34 7.22 -0.06 -12.21
N ALA A 35 7.60 0.34 -13.42
CA ALA A 35 8.51 1.45 -13.62
C ALA A 35 7.75 2.78 -13.45
N PRO A 36 8.30 3.79 -12.75
CA PRO A 36 7.62 5.08 -12.53
C PRO A 36 7.12 5.74 -13.82
N GLU A 37 7.86 5.60 -14.91
CA GLU A 37 7.52 6.18 -16.22
C GLU A 37 6.16 5.72 -16.76
N LYS A 38 5.62 4.59 -16.26
CA LYS A 38 4.28 4.12 -16.66
C LYS A 38 3.15 4.98 -16.13
N TRP A 39 3.33 5.67 -15.01
CA TRP A 39 2.28 6.44 -14.35
C TRP A 39 2.64 7.92 -14.15
N LEU A 40 3.93 8.27 -14.16
CA LEU A 40 4.39 9.65 -13.93
C LEU A 40 3.75 10.67 -14.89
N GLY A 41 3.48 10.28 -16.14
CA GLY A 41 2.82 11.16 -17.11
C GLY A 41 1.36 11.51 -16.80
N GLN A 42 0.74 10.87 -15.79
CA GLN A 42 -0.58 11.23 -15.28
C GLN A 42 -0.51 12.28 -14.15
N VAL A 43 0.66 12.44 -13.54
CA VAL A 43 0.88 13.29 -12.34
C VAL A 43 1.74 14.51 -12.67
N PHE A 44 2.71 14.36 -13.57
CA PHE A 44 3.62 15.42 -13.99
C PHE A 44 3.29 15.87 -15.41
N THR A 45 3.40 17.17 -15.66
CA THR A 45 3.18 17.76 -16.98
C THR A 45 4.24 17.33 -18.01
N GLU A 46 5.44 16.97 -17.54
CA GLU A 46 6.51 16.41 -18.35
C GLU A 46 7.27 15.34 -17.56
N VAL A 47 7.60 14.21 -18.21
CA VAL A 47 8.39 13.15 -17.58
C VAL A 47 9.87 13.39 -17.87
N THR A 48 10.58 14.02 -16.93
CA THR A 48 12.02 14.28 -17.04
C THR A 48 12.85 13.25 -16.26
N PRO A 49 14.13 13.02 -16.62
CA PRO A 49 15.01 12.13 -15.85
C PRO A 49 15.17 12.55 -14.39
N GLU A 50 15.12 13.85 -14.09
CA GLU A 50 15.16 14.37 -12.72
C GLU A 50 13.91 13.97 -11.95
N ALA A 51 12.72 14.15 -12.52
CA ALA A 51 11.46 13.75 -11.90
C ALA A 51 11.42 12.24 -11.63
N VAL A 52 11.81 11.43 -12.61
CA VAL A 52 11.90 9.96 -12.44
C VAL A 52 12.84 9.61 -11.29
N GLY A 53 14.04 10.20 -11.24
CA GLY A 53 15.02 9.95 -10.19
C GLY A 53 14.51 10.30 -8.80
N LYS A 54 13.97 11.51 -8.62
CA LYS A 54 13.45 11.98 -7.33
C LYS A 54 12.23 11.19 -6.86
N VAL A 55 11.30 10.88 -7.76
CA VAL A 55 10.13 10.07 -7.40
C VAL A 55 10.53 8.64 -7.06
N THR A 56 11.49 8.05 -7.78
CA THR A 56 12.05 6.73 -7.43
C THR A 56 12.67 6.72 -6.03
N GLU A 57 13.42 7.76 -5.69
CA GLU A 57 13.98 7.92 -4.34
C GLU A 57 12.86 8.01 -3.29
N GLN A 58 11.84 8.84 -3.52
CA GLN A 58 10.71 8.99 -2.61
C GLN A 58 9.90 7.69 -2.45
N ILE A 59 9.68 6.93 -3.54
CA ILE A 59 9.07 5.58 -3.49
C ILE A 59 9.82 4.72 -2.48
N HIS A 60 11.16 4.68 -2.55
CA HIS A 60 11.98 3.90 -1.63
C HIS A 60 11.93 4.41 -0.20
N VAL A 61 11.91 5.73 0.01
CA VAL A 61 11.79 6.33 1.35
C VAL A 61 10.45 5.95 1.98
N GLN A 62 9.34 6.10 1.25
CA GLN A 62 8.00 5.72 1.72
C GLN A 62 7.88 4.22 1.97
N PHE A 63 8.38 3.39 1.05
CA PHE A 63 8.40 1.94 1.20
C PHE A 63 9.12 1.51 2.48
N ASN A 64 10.29 2.07 2.77
CA ASN A 64 11.04 1.75 3.98
C ASN A 64 10.27 2.12 5.27
N ARG A 65 9.43 3.15 5.24
CA ARG A 65 8.57 3.50 6.38
C ARG A 65 7.40 2.54 6.53
N LEU A 66 6.75 2.17 5.42
CA LEU A 66 5.67 1.19 5.40
C LEU A 66 6.15 -0.15 5.99
N GLN A 67 7.32 -0.63 5.57
CA GLN A 67 7.93 -1.87 6.06
C GLN A 67 8.26 -1.86 7.56
N ARG A 68 8.43 -0.68 8.15
CA ARG A 68 8.71 -0.49 9.58
C ARG A 68 7.47 -0.13 10.38
N ASN A 69 6.31 -0.03 9.73
CA ASN A 69 5.08 0.49 10.31
C ASN A 69 5.28 1.89 10.92
N GLU A 70 6.06 2.74 10.24
CA GLU A 70 6.41 4.11 10.64
C GLU A 70 5.82 5.16 9.67
N TYR A 71 4.89 4.76 8.79
CA TYR A 71 4.17 5.65 7.89
C TYR A 71 2.78 5.94 8.48
N GLU A 72 2.70 6.98 9.30
CA GLU A 72 1.48 7.39 10.01
C GLU A 72 0.77 8.50 9.22
N LEU A 73 0.02 8.11 8.17
CA LEU A 73 -0.66 9.01 7.26
C LEU A 73 -1.58 10.01 7.99
N PHE A 74 -2.26 9.56 9.05
CA PHE A 74 -3.12 10.41 9.85
C PHE A 74 -2.38 11.62 10.44
N ALA A 75 -1.19 11.37 11.01
CA ALA A 75 -0.35 12.42 11.57
C ALA A 75 0.34 13.24 10.47
N LEU A 76 0.74 12.60 9.36
CA LEU A 76 1.42 13.29 8.25
C LEU A 76 0.55 14.36 7.60
N LEU A 77 -0.76 14.14 7.52
CA LEU A 77 -1.71 15.09 6.94
C LEU A 77 -2.42 15.96 7.99
N ASN A 78 -2.04 15.87 9.27
CA ASN A 78 -2.67 16.59 10.39
C ASN A 78 -4.20 16.43 10.40
N LEU A 79 -4.68 15.19 10.25
CA LEU A 79 -6.11 14.88 10.13
C LEU A 79 -6.90 15.10 11.44
N ASP A 80 -6.23 15.45 12.53
CA ASP A 80 -6.86 15.94 13.75
C ASP A 80 -7.40 17.38 13.62
N GLU A 81 -6.84 18.17 12.70
CA GLU A 81 -7.26 19.56 12.46
C GLU A 81 -8.15 19.72 11.23
N THR A 82 -7.81 19.06 10.12
CA THR A 82 -8.52 19.21 8.84
C THR A 82 -8.38 17.97 7.95
N THR A 83 -9.40 17.70 7.12
CA THR A 83 -9.37 16.62 6.11
C THR A 83 -9.09 17.16 4.70
N GLU A 84 -8.84 18.46 4.52
CA GLU A 84 -8.61 19.05 3.19
C GLU A 84 -7.42 18.41 2.47
N SER A 85 -6.28 18.26 3.17
CA SER A 85 -5.08 17.59 2.63
C SER A 85 -5.31 16.12 2.27
N LEU A 86 -6.31 15.46 2.86
CA LEU A 86 -6.65 14.09 2.51
C LEU A 86 -7.33 13.99 1.14
N SER A 87 -8.08 15.01 0.71
CA SER A 87 -8.69 15.03 -0.63
C SER A 87 -7.62 15.02 -1.71
N ASP A 88 -6.67 15.96 -1.66
CA ASP A 88 -5.55 16.03 -2.61
C ASP A 88 -4.75 14.73 -2.65
N PHE A 89 -4.41 14.19 -1.46
CA PHE A 89 -3.73 12.91 -1.34
C PHE A 89 -4.52 11.77 -1.99
N ALA A 90 -5.81 11.70 -1.70
CA ALA A 90 -6.71 10.68 -2.25
C ALA A 90 -6.82 10.80 -3.77
N GLU A 91 -6.91 12.01 -4.33
CA GLU A 91 -6.95 12.23 -5.77
C GLU A 91 -5.68 11.71 -6.46
N GLY A 92 -4.51 12.01 -5.89
CA GLY A 92 -3.24 11.51 -6.40
C GLY A 92 -3.13 9.99 -6.35
N PHE A 93 -3.58 9.38 -5.25
CA PHE A 93 -3.67 7.92 -5.14
C PHE A 93 -4.59 7.35 -6.23
N MET A 94 -5.80 7.89 -6.35
CA MET A 94 -6.83 7.42 -7.28
C MET A 94 -6.47 7.66 -8.75
N MET A 95 -5.59 8.63 -9.04
CA MET A 95 -5.05 8.84 -10.39
C MET A 95 -4.21 7.65 -10.86
N VAL A 96 -3.32 7.15 -9.99
CA VAL A 96 -2.40 6.05 -10.32
C VAL A 96 -3.02 4.67 -10.10
N TRP A 97 -3.97 4.54 -9.17
CA TRP A 97 -4.56 3.28 -8.76
C TRP A 97 -5.05 2.38 -9.91
N PRO A 98 -5.74 2.85 -10.97
CA PRO A 98 -6.21 1.99 -12.05
C PRO A 98 -5.10 1.20 -12.76
N ILE A 99 -3.88 1.75 -12.85
CA ILE A 99 -2.72 1.07 -13.43
C ILE A 99 -2.26 -0.06 -12.51
N ILE A 100 -2.33 0.18 -11.20
CA ILE A 100 -1.90 -0.76 -10.17
C ILE A 100 -2.91 -1.89 -10.03
N GLU A 101 -4.20 -1.55 -9.95
CA GLU A 101 -5.35 -2.44 -9.81
C GLU A 101 -5.41 -3.52 -10.90
N GLU A 102 -5.01 -3.20 -12.14
CA GLU A 102 -4.94 -4.19 -13.23
C GLU A 102 -4.09 -5.41 -12.84
N ASN A 103 -3.01 -5.21 -12.07
CA ASN A 103 -2.16 -6.30 -11.59
C ASN A 103 -2.71 -7.01 -10.36
N TRP A 104 -3.59 -6.35 -9.59
CA TRP A 104 -4.26 -6.97 -8.45
C TRP A 104 -5.28 -8.04 -8.86
N ALA A 105 -5.84 -7.96 -10.07
CA ALA A 105 -6.73 -8.98 -10.62
C ALA A 105 -6.07 -10.37 -10.77
N ASP A 106 -4.74 -10.41 -10.88
CA ASP A 106 -3.96 -11.63 -11.04
C ASP A 106 -3.51 -12.27 -9.72
N VAL A 107 -3.78 -11.62 -8.58
CA VAL A 107 -3.41 -12.11 -7.25
C VAL A 107 -4.65 -12.33 -6.40
N GLN A 108 -4.53 -13.21 -5.39
CA GLN A 108 -5.62 -13.52 -4.47
C GLN A 108 -5.21 -13.12 -3.05
N PRO A 109 -5.45 -11.86 -2.63
CA PRO A 109 -5.25 -11.46 -1.25
C PRO A 109 -6.17 -12.26 -0.32
N ASN A 110 -5.75 -12.41 0.94
CA ASN A 110 -6.64 -12.95 1.96
C ASN A 110 -7.84 -11.99 2.18
N ASP A 111 -8.94 -12.52 2.72
CA ASP A 111 -10.18 -11.76 2.95
C ASP A 111 -9.96 -10.49 3.79
N GLY A 112 -9.02 -10.52 4.75
CA GLY A 112 -8.71 -9.38 5.61
C GLY A 112 -8.07 -8.23 4.82
N SER A 113 -7.00 -8.51 4.08
CA SER A 113 -6.30 -7.53 3.26
C SER A 113 -7.21 -6.97 2.16
N LEU A 114 -8.08 -7.80 1.56
CA LEU A 114 -9.05 -7.31 0.59
C LEU A 114 -10.07 -6.34 1.22
N ARG A 115 -10.55 -6.62 2.44
CA ARG A 115 -11.44 -5.70 3.17
C ARG A 115 -10.74 -4.40 3.54
N MET A 116 -9.47 -4.45 3.95
CA MET A 116 -8.69 -3.25 4.25
C MET A 116 -8.47 -2.40 3.00
N LEU A 117 -8.18 -3.03 1.86
CA LEU A 117 -8.08 -2.33 0.58
C LEU A 117 -9.40 -1.66 0.20
N GLN A 118 -10.52 -2.39 0.28
CA GLN A 118 -11.85 -1.85 -0.02
C GLN A 118 -12.23 -0.68 0.92
N ALA A 119 -11.92 -0.80 2.21
CA ALA A 119 -12.14 0.25 3.18
C ALA A 119 -11.27 1.48 2.88
N LEU A 120 -10.01 1.30 2.50
CA LEU A 120 -9.11 2.39 2.12
C LEU A 120 -9.61 3.12 0.87
N LEU A 121 -9.96 2.39 -0.19
CA LEU A 121 -10.50 2.96 -1.42
C LEU A 121 -11.80 3.72 -1.15
N THR A 122 -12.67 3.18 -0.29
CA THR A 122 -13.90 3.87 0.12
C THR A 122 -13.59 5.15 0.90
N THR A 123 -12.61 5.12 1.79
CA THR A 123 -12.14 6.30 2.55
C THR A 123 -11.65 7.38 1.61
N PHE A 124 -10.84 7.03 0.61
CA PHE A 124 -10.35 7.98 -0.40
C PHE A 124 -11.48 8.53 -1.29
N MET A 125 -12.41 7.70 -1.75
CA MET A 125 -13.57 8.20 -2.52
C MET A 125 -14.42 9.18 -1.71
N LEU A 126 -14.63 8.91 -0.42
CA LEU A 126 -15.36 9.82 0.47
C LEU A 126 -14.59 11.11 0.74
N ALA A 127 -13.26 11.05 0.82
CA ALA A 127 -12.41 12.24 0.98
C ALA A 127 -12.46 13.16 -0.23
N ILE A 128 -12.53 12.59 -1.45
CA ILE A 128 -12.63 13.34 -2.71
C ILE A 128 -14.02 13.95 -2.88
N ASP A 129 -15.08 13.13 -2.80
CA ASP A 129 -16.46 13.60 -2.90
C ASP A 129 -17.40 12.69 -2.10
N GLN A 130 -17.66 13.10 -0.86
CA GLN A 130 -18.53 12.35 0.04
C GLN A 130 -19.97 12.27 -0.47
N GLU A 131 -20.53 13.36 -0.99
CA GLU A 131 -21.93 13.39 -1.43
C GLU A 131 -22.16 12.45 -2.60
N GLN A 132 -21.30 12.55 -3.63
CA GLN A 132 -21.37 11.69 -4.80
C GLN A 132 -21.14 10.23 -4.44
N THR A 133 -20.11 9.92 -3.63
CA THR A 133 -19.78 8.56 -3.22
C THR A 133 -20.93 7.91 -2.45
N GLN A 134 -21.52 8.62 -1.47
CA GLN A 134 -22.67 8.11 -0.73
C GLN A 134 -23.89 7.92 -1.63
N GLN A 135 -24.11 8.79 -2.61
CA GLN A 135 -25.21 8.62 -3.57
C GLN A 135 -25.02 7.38 -4.45
N GLN A 136 -23.80 7.12 -4.92
CA GLN A 136 -23.48 5.90 -5.67
C GLN A 136 -23.70 4.64 -4.82
N MET A 137 -23.28 4.65 -3.55
CA MET A 137 -23.51 3.55 -2.62
C MET A 137 -25.00 3.29 -2.38
N LYS A 138 -25.81 4.34 -2.18
CA LYS A 138 -27.28 4.22 -2.08
C LYS A 138 -27.90 3.63 -3.34
N ASN A 139 -27.45 4.07 -4.52
CA ASN A 139 -27.91 3.52 -5.80
C ASN A 139 -27.53 2.05 -5.97
N ALA A 140 -26.41 1.60 -5.38
CA ALA A 140 -25.98 0.21 -5.33
C ALA A 140 -26.70 -0.63 -4.24
N GLY A 141 -27.63 -0.03 -3.49
CA GLY A 141 -28.45 -0.71 -2.47
C GLY A 141 -27.89 -0.65 -1.04
N ILE A 142 -26.89 0.19 -0.77
CA ILE A 142 -26.38 0.41 0.59
C ILE A 142 -27.28 1.45 1.28
N GLU A 143 -28.13 1.00 2.21
CA GLU A 143 -29.11 1.87 2.88
C GLU A 143 -28.46 2.97 3.72
N THR A 144 -27.38 2.63 4.43
CA THR A 144 -26.64 3.53 5.32
C THR A 144 -25.16 3.54 4.92
N PRO A 145 -24.76 4.34 3.93
CA PRO A 145 -23.35 4.47 3.58
C PRO A 145 -22.58 5.15 4.72
N PRO A 146 -21.30 4.79 4.93
CA PRO A 146 -20.46 5.46 5.92
C PRO A 146 -20.17 6.90 5.53
N ALA A 147 -19.83 7.73 6.52
CA ALA A 147 -19.19 9.02 6.33
C ALA A 147 -17.65 8.86 6.41
N LEU A 148 -16.91 9.86 5.92
CA LEU A 148 -15.45 9.90 6.02
C LEU A 148 -14.99 9.75 7.48
N ASP A 149 -15.65 10.45 8.41
CA ASP A 149 -15.35 10.45 9.84
C ASP A 149 -15.46 9.06 10.48
N ASP A 150 -16.27 8.15 9.93
CA ASP A 150 -16.41 6.79 10.42
C ASP A 150 -15.17 5.93 10.12
N LEU A 151 -14.39 6.31 9.10
CA LEU A 151 -13.32 5.49 8.53
C LEU A 151 -11.93 6.10 8.71
N VAL A 152 -11.81 7.43 8.65
CA VAL A 152 -10.53 8.14 8.62
C VAL A 152 -9.63 7.83 9.82
N GLY A 153 -10.21 7.57 11.00
CA GLY A 153 -9.46 7.19 12.20
C GLY A 153 -8.77 5.81 12.12
N GLN A 154 -9.04 5.02 11.08
CA GLN A 154 -8.43 3.71 10.85
C GLN A 154 -7.46 3.72 9.65
N ILE A 155 -7.23 4.88 9.03
CA ILE A 155 -6.49 4.98 7.75
C ILE A 155 -5.08 4.37 7.83
N ASP A 156 -4.36 4.57 8.94
CA ASP A 156 -3.01 4.04 9.12
C ASP A 156 -3.00 2.51 9.13
N LEU A 157 -3.98 1.89 9.79
CA LEU A 157 -4.14 0.44 9.81
C LEU A 157 -4.43 -0.10 8.41
N MET A 158 -5.35 0.56 7.68
CA MET A 158 -5.68 0.14 6.32
C MET A 158 -4.46 0.23 5.40
N VAL A 159 -3.71 1.34 5.47
CA VAL A 159 -2.48 1.53 4.69
C VAL A 159 -1.44 0.46 5.01
N ALA A 160 -1.19 0.19 6.30
CA ALA A 160 -0.21 -0.81 6.72
C ALA A 160 -0.57 -2.23 6.24
N GLU A 161 -1.83 -2.63 6.39
CA GLU A 161 -2.31 -3.96 5.97
C GLU A 161 -2.25 -4.16 4.46
N VAL A 162 -2.61 -3.13 3.68
CA VAL A 162 -2.54 -3.19 2.22
C VAL A 162 -1.10 -3.19 1.73
N ALA A 163 -0.23 -2.35 2.32
CA ALA A 163 1.20 -2.32 1.98
C ALA A 163 1.88 -3.67 2.24
N LEU A 164 1.58 -4.30 3.38
CA LEU A 164 2.10 -5.62 3.73
C LEU A 164 1.67 -6.67 2.70
N ALA A 165 0.39 -6.69 2.34
CA ALA A 165 -0.13 -7.61 1.34
C ALA A 165 0.50 -7.37 -0.04
N ALA A 166 0.64 -6.10 -0.44
CA ALA A 166 1.25 -5.74 -1.72
C ALA A 166 2.71 -6.23 -1.81
N ASP A 167 3.49 -6.00 -0.76
CA ASP A 167 4.89 -6.42 -0.68
C ASP A 167 5.04 -7.95 -0.70
N GLU A 168 4.17 -8.69 0.01
CA GLU A 168 4.18 -10.15 -0.01
C GLU A 168 4.01 -10.69 -1.45
N PHE A 169 3.09 -10.11 -2.22
CA PHE A 169 2.90 -10.49 -3.62
C PHE A 169 4.06 -10.04 -4.51
N LEU A 170 4.56 -8.82 -4.34
CA LEU A 170 5.67 -8.27 -5.12
C LEU A 170 6.97 -9.07 -4.92
N ALA A 171 7.23 -9.55 -3.70
CA ALA A 171 8.33 -10.44 -3.35
C ALA A 171 8.13 -11.88 -3.87
N GLY A 172 7.01 -12.18 -4.52
CA GLY A 172 6.68 -13.46 -5.14
C GLY A 172 6.02 -14.47 -4.21
N GLY A 173 5.26 -14.02 -3.21
CA GLY A 173 4.48 -14.86 -2.31
C GLY A 173 5.33 -15.78 -1.44
N LYS A 174 6.64 -15.53 -1.35
CA LYS A 174 7.52 -16.25 -0.45
C LYS A 174 7.39 -15.61 0.92
N SER A 175 6.39 -16.02 1.67
CA SER A 175 6.71 -16.40 3.04
C SER A 175 7.96 -17.28 2.91
N GLN A 176 9.11 -16.78 3.36
CA GLN A 176 10.21 -17.69 3.61
C GLN A 176 9.66 -18.60 4.70
N SER A 177 9.07 -19.73 4.31
CA SER A 177 8.95 -20.87 5.20
C SER A 177 10.40 -21.22 5.52
N VAL A 178 10.90 -20.61 6.59
CA VAL A 178 12.21 -20.92 7.12
C VAL A 178 12.04 -22.34 7.58
N ASN A 179 12.45 -23.32 6.77
CA ASN A 179 12.44 -24.71 7.19
C ASN A 179 13.37 -24.77 8.40
N PRO A 180 12.85 -24.92 9.63
CA PRO A 180 13.68 -24.89 10.83
C PRO A 180 14.63 -26.10 10.87
N TYR A 181 14.41 -27.07 9.97
CA TYR A 181 15.18 -28.29 9.81
C TYR A 181 16.07 -28.27 8.56
N LYS A 182 16.30 -27.10 7.92
CA LYS A 182 17.12 -26.98 6.71
C LYS A 182 18.53 -27.57 6.88
N GLU A 183 19.10 -27.43 8.07
CA GLU A 183 20.44 -27.94 8.41
C GLU A 183 20.43 -29.37 8.96
N ILE A 184 19.26 -30.01 9.12
CA ILE A 184 19.13 -31.35 9.70
C ILE A 184 19.09 -32.40 8.60
N GLY A 185 20.08 -33.30 8.59
CA GLY A 185 20.13 -34.41 7.66
C GLY A 185 19.01 -35.42 7.90
N ARG A 186 18.51 -36.03 6.82
CA ARG A 186 17.43 -37.03 6.85
C ARG A 186 17.70 -38.20 7.83
N ASN A 187 18.97 -38.53 8.06
CA ASN A 187 19.41 -39.62 8.95
C ASN A 187 19.99 -39.11 10.28
N ASP A 188 19.87 -37.82 10.58
CA ASP A 188 20.28 -37.29 11.88
C ASP A 188 19.22 -37.61 12.94
N ASP A 189 19.62 -37.48 14.20
CA ASP A 189 18.69 -37.66 15.31
C ASP A 189 17.67 -36.52 15.30
N CYS A 190 16.40 -36.88 15.49
CA CYS A 190 15.31 -35.92 15.38
C CYS A 190 15.35 -34.90 16.54
N PRO A 191 15.25 -33.58 16.27
CA PRO A 191 15.39 -32.54 17.29
C PRO A 191 14.26 -32.52 18.33
N CYS A 192 13.15 -33.25 18.09
CA CYS A 192 12.04 -33.39 19.05
C CYS A 192 12.32 -34.38 20.19
N ALA A 193 13.57 -34.86 20.33
CA ALA A 193 14.01 -35.79 21.37
C ALA A 193 13.24 -37.13 21.41
N SER A 194 12.61 -37.53 20.30
CA SER A 194 11.88 -38.80 20.19
C SER A 194 12.76 -40.05 20.17
N GLY A 195 14.09 -39.88 20.09
CA GLY A 195 15.05 -40.98 19.92
C GLY A 195 15.04 -41.62 18.52
N LYS A 196 14.24 -41.08 17.58
CA LYS A 196 14.14 -41.56 16.20
C LYS A 196 14.99 -40.72 15.24
N LYS A 197 15.31 -41.28 14.08
CA LYS A 197 15.94 -40.56 12.95
C LYS A 197 14.94 -39.55 12.36
N PHE A 198 15.41 -38.39 11.88
CA PHE A 198 14.55 -37.31 11.38
C PHE A 198 13.51 -37.79 10.35
N LYS A 199 13.91 -38.62 9.38
CA LYS A 199 13.02 -39.23 8.36
C LYS A 199 11.89 -40.12 8.90
N GLN A 200 11.97 -40.55 10.16
CA GLN A 200 10.99 -41.43 10.81
C GLN A 200 10.20 -40.69 11.90
N CYS A 201 10.28 -39.36 11.93
CA CYS A 201 9.62 -38.52 12.92
C CYS A 201 9.20 -37.18 12.29
N CYS A 202 9.82 -36.06 12.64
CA CYS A 202 9.43 -34.73 12.17
C CYS A 202 9.72 -34.45 10.68
N GLY A 203 10.50 -35.30 10.02
CA GLY A 203 10.78 -35.23 8.59
C GLY A 203 9.90 -36.14 7.73
N GLN A 204 8.73 -36.54 8.24
CA GLN A 204 7.67 -37.18 7.44
C GLN A 204 6.81 -36.14 6.74
#